data_AF-A0A2M7T8R0-F1
#
_entry.id   AF-A0A2M7T8R0-F1
#
_cell.length_a   1.000
_cell.length_b   1.000
_cell.length_c   1.000
_cell.angle_alpha   90.00
_cell.angle_beta   90.00
_cell.angle_gamma   90.00
#
_symmetry.space_group_name_H-M   'P 1'
#
loop_
_entity.id
_entity.type
_entity.pdbx_description
1 polymer ?
#
loop_
_entity_poly.entity_id
_entity_poly.type
_entity_poly.pdbx_seq_one_letter_code
_entity_poly.pdbx_strand_id
1 'polypeptide(L)'
;PVEVADEDKSLYHAAACITSNYLVTLLHLANKLYVASGFDESVALEAMMPLVKGTVANIESVGTVAALTGPIARGDTKVIEQHLLSLARLDDGIGGTLGTTILDVYKALGLETIDIALQKGTLSAEAAERLSAALKRT
;
A
#
# COMPACT_ATOMS: atom_id res chain seq x y z
N PRO A 1 30.02 -1.70 2.18
CA PRO A 1 29.39 -2.40 1.03
C PRO A 1 29.06 -3.83 1.45
N VAL A 2 27.87 -4.32 1.13
CA VAL A 2 27.52 -5.72 1.36
C VAL A 2 27.93 -6.50 0.12
N GLU A 3 28.74 -7.54 0.28
CA GLU A 3 29.04 -8.48 -0.81
C GLU A 3 27.86 -9.43 -1.00
N VAL A 4 27.45 -9.62 -2.26
CA VAL A 4 26.35 -10.50 -2.65
C VAL A 4 26.91 -11.54 -3.61
N ALA A 5 26.65 -12.82 -3.34
CA ALA A 5 27.08 -13.93 -4.20
C ALA A 5 26.53 -13.78 -5.62
N ASP A 6 27.28 -14.23 -6.63
CA ASP A 6 26.89 -14.05 -8.03
C ASP A 6 25.51 -14.62 -8.36
N GLU A 7 25.16 -15.76 -7.76
CA GLU A 7 23.86 -16.42 -7.90
C GLU A 7 22.70 -15.64 -7.26
N ASP A 8 22.97 -14.86 -6.21
CA ASP A 8 21.96 -14.06 -5.50
C ASP A 8 21.78 -12.66 -6.08
N LYS A 9 22.65 -12.21 -7.00
CA LYS A 9 22.63 -10.85 -7.55
C LYS A 9 21.28 -10.47 -8.16
N SER A 10 20.63 -11.41 -8.87
CA SER A 10 19.32 -11.18 -9.47
C SER A 10 18.23 -10.98 -8.41
N LEU A 11 18.24 -11.79 -7.36
CA LEU A 11 17.26 -11.68 -6.27
C LEU A 11 17.48 -10.39 -5.47
N TYR A 12 18.74 -10.07 -5.17
CA TYR A 12 19.11 -8.80 -4.53
C TYR A 12 18.66 -7.59 -5.36
N HIS A 13 18.85 -7.63 -6.68
CA HIS A 13 18.41 -6.55 -7.57
C HIS A 13 16.89 -6.41 -7.59
N ALA A 14 16.15 -7.52 -7.60
CA ALA A 14 14.70 -7.49 -7.49
C ALA A 14 14.24 -6.86 -6.17
N ALA A 15 14.88 -7.20 -5.04
CA ALA A 15 14.60 -6.57 -3.74
C ALA A 15 14.92 -5.07 -3.75
N ALA A 16 16.00 -4.65 -4.40
CA ALA A 16 16.33 -3.24 -4.59
C ALA A 16 15.25 -2.53 -5.43
N CYS A 17 14.78 -3.13 -6.53
CA CYS A 17 13.68 -2.59 -7.33
C CYS A 17 12.38 -2.42 -6.53
N ILE A 18 12.03 -3.38 -5.67
CA ILE A 18 10.89 -3.24 -4.76
C ILE A 18 11.08 -2.06 -3.82
N THR A 19 12.29 -1.91 -3.27
CA THR A 19 12.62 -0.88 -2.28
C THR A 19 12.66 0.53 -2.89
N SER A 20 13.13 0.70 -4.14
CA SER A 20 13.28 2.01 -4.78
C SER A 20 12.22 2.28 -5.85
N ASN A 21 12.17 1.46 -6.90
CA ASN A 21 11.39 1.75 -8.11
C ASN A 21 9.90 1.68 -7.80
N TYR A 22 9.49 0.65 -7.06
CA TYR A 22 8.09 0.49 -6.70
C TYR A 22 7.68 1.45 -5.59
N LEU A 23 8.59 1.91 -4.72
CA LEU A 23 8.29 3.03 -3.81
C LEU A 23 7.94 4.30 -4.60
N VAL A 24 8.72 4.66 -5.62
CA VAL A 24 8.40 5.81 -6.50
C VAL A 24 7.04 5.61 -7.17
N THR A 25 6.76 4.39 -7.64
CA THR A 25 5.48 4.06 -8.27
C THR A 25 4.31 4.22 -7.28
N LEU A 26 4.43 3.70 -6.06
CA LEU A 26 3.41 3.83 -5.01
C LEU A 26 3.11 5.29 -4.66
N LEU A 27 4.16 6.10 -4.49
CA LEU A 27 4.00 7.53 -4.17
C LEU A 27 3.38 8.30 -5.34
N HIS A 28 3.68 7.92 -6.58
CA HIS A 28 3.04 8.50 -7.76
C HIS A 28 1.53 8.17 -7.83
N LEU A 29 1.14 6.92 -7.54
CA LEU A 29 -0.28 6.54 -7.47
C LEU A 29 -0.99 7.25 -6.30
N ALA A 30 -0.33 7.37 -5.14
CA ALA A 30 -0.85 8.15 -4.02
C ALA A 30 -1.06 9.62 -4.41
N ASN A 31 -0.13 10.24 -5.13
CA ASN A 31 -0.26 11.63 -5.60
C ASN A 31 -1.52 11.83 -6.44
N LYS A 32 -1.80 10.90 -7.36
CA LYS A 32 -3.02 10.90 -8.16
C LYS A 32 -4.28 10.81 -7.30
N LEU A 33 -4.27 10.01 -6.23
CA LEU A 33 -5.39 9.92 -5.28
C LEU A 33 -5.57 11.20 -4.45
N TYR A 34 -4.48 11.85 -4.03
CA TYR A 34 -4.54 13.15 -3.37
C TYR A 34 -5.17 14.21 -4.28
N VAL A 35 -4.72 14.28 -5.55
CA VAL A 35 -5.29 15.21 -6.54
C VAL A 35 -6.76 14.91 -6.80
N ALA A 36 -7.13 13.64 -6.99
CA ALA A 36 -8.52 13.22 -7.13
C ALA A 36 -9.38 13.52 -5.90
N SER A 37 -8.77 13.70 -4.73
CA SER A 37 -9.41 14.11 -3.48
C SER A 37 -9.49 15.63 -3.31
N GLY A 38 -9.08 16.41 -4.32
CA GLY A 38 -9.20 17.88 -4.35
C GLY A 38 -7.96 18.65 -3.95
N PHE A 39 -6.80 17.99 -3.79
CA PHE A 39 -5.52 18.69 -3.58
C PHE A 39 -4.98 19.24 -4.90
N ASP A 40 -4.31 20.38 -4.84
CA ASP A 40 -3.47 20.86 -5.94
C ASP A 40 -2.28 19.92 -6.14
N GLU A 41 -1.90 19.68 -7.39
CA GLU A 41 -0.80 18.78 -7.75
C GLU A 41 0.54 19.19 -7.11
N SER A 42 0.80 20.50 -7.02
CA SER A 42 2.00 21.05 -6.37
C SER A 42 2.03 20.84 -4.86
N VAL A 43 0.87 20.66 -4.22
CA VAL A 43 0.74 20.54 -2.77
C VAL A 43 0.60 19.07 -2.33
N ALA A 44 0.09 18.20 -3.19
CA ALA A 44 -0.14 16.78 -2.89
C ALA A 44 1.14 16.06 -2.42
N LEU A 45 2.28 16.29 -3.10
CA LEU A 45 3.57 15.72 -2.70
C LEU A 45 4.01 16.25 -1.33
N GLU A 46 3.97 17.56 -1.12
CA GLU A 46 4.36 18.17 0.15
C GLU A 46 3.51 17.67 1.31
N ALA A 47 2.21 17.49 1.09
CA ALA A 47 1.27 16.97 2.07
C ALA A 47 1.52 15.50 2.45
N MET A 48 1.96 14.66 1.50
CA MET A 48 2.21 13.24 1.78
C MET A 48 3.59 12.97 2.40
N MET A 49 4.60 13.81 2.11
CA MET A 49 5.98 13.54 2.53
C MET A 49 6.18 13.36 4.05
N PRO A 50 5.50 14.09 4.95
CA PRO A 50 5.56 13.83 6.39
C PRO A 50 5.14 12.40 6.75
N LEU A 51 4.08 11.88 6.12
CA LEU A 51 3.62 10.51 6.34
C LEU A 51 4.66 9.50 5.86
N VAL A 52 5.22 9.70 4.65
CA VAL A 52 6.27 8.83 4.09
C VAL A 52 7.49 8.76 5.01
N LYS A 53 7.99 9.92 5.45
CA LYS A 53 9.16 10.00 6.34
C LYS A 53 8.88 9.34 7.69
N GLY A 54 7.68 9.57 8.25
CA GLY A 54 7.24 8.91 9.48
C GLY A 54 7.19 7.39 9.35
N THR A 55 6.68 6.88 8.22
CA THR A 55 6.63 5.44 7.94
C THR A 55 8.05 4.84 7.84
N VAL A 56 8.96 5.48 7.10
CA VAL A 56 10.35 5.01 6.97
C VAL A 56 11.05 5.00 8.34
N ALA A 57 10.94 6.09 9.10
CA ALA A 57 11.52 6.18 10.44
C ALA A 57 10.96 5.10 11.39
N ASN A 58 9.67 4.79 11.28
CA ASN A 58 9.07 3.72 12.08
C ASN A 58 9.60 2.34 11.67
N ILE A 59 9.75 2.07 10.37
CA ILE A 59 10.35 0.83 9.86
C ILE A 59 11.80 0.68 10.36
N GLU A 60 12.58 1.76 10.34
CA GLU A 60 13.95 1.77 10.88
C GLU A 60 13.96 1.46 12.39
N SER A 61 12.97 1.98 13.12
CA SER A 61 12.91 1.82 14.58
C SER A 61 12.43 0.45 15.05
N VAL A 62 11.43 -0.14 14.39
CA VAL A 62 10.75 -1.35 14.90
C VAL A 62 10.67 -2.50 13.87
N GLY A 63 11.19 -2.30 12.66
CA GLY A 63 11.14 -3.29 11.58
C GLY A 63 9.82 -3.28 10.80
N THR A 64 9.82 -3.99 9.66
CA THR A 64 8.73 -3.95 8.66
C THR A 64 7.39 -4.45 9.18
N VAL A 65 7.40 -5.47 10.05
CA VAL A 65 6.18 -6.08 10.60
C VAL A 65 5.57 -5.19 11.69
N ALA A 66 6.36 -4.81 12.70
CA ALA A 66 5.84 -4.02 13.82
C ALA A 66 5.46 -2.59 13.41
N ALA A 67 6.09 -2.05 12.36
CA ALA A 67 5.79 -0.70 11.85
C ALA A 67 4.41 -0.58 11.20
N LEU A 68 3.77 -1.69 10.82
CA LEU A 68 2.46 -1.67 10.17
C LEU A 68 1.40 -1.05 11.07
N THR A 69 0.66 -0.07 10.53
CA THR A 69 -0.52 0.53 11.17
C THR A 69 -1.67 0.63 10.17
N GLY A 70 -2.77 1.30 10.54
CA GLY A 70 -3.88 1.56 9.63
C GLY A 70 -5.00 0.50 9.68
N PRO A 71 -5.97 0.59 8.76
CA PRO A 71 -7.24 -0.13 8.85
C PRO A 71 -7.09 -1.66 8.77
N ILE A 72 -6.17 -2.17 7.94
CA ILE A 72 -5.91 -3.62 7.85
C ILE A 72 -5.36 -4.15 9.18
N ALA A 73 -4.38 -3.46 9.78
CA ALA A 73 -3.80 -3.86 11.05
C ALA A 73 -4.82 -3.93 12.20
N ARG A 74 -5.88 -3.12 12.13
CA ARG A 74 -6.98 -3.07 13.12
C ARG A 74 -8.18 -3.97 12.78
N GLY A 75 -8.24 -4.54 11.58
CA GLY A 75 -9.39 -5.35 11.15
C GLY A 75 -10.59 -4.54 10.62
N ASP A 76 -10.39 -3.28 10.23
CA ASP A 76 -11.46 -2.34 9.85
C ASP A 76 -12.04 -2.65 8.45
N THR A 77 -12.75 -3.76 8.31
CA THR A 77 -13.29 -4.23 7.00
C THR A 77 -14.18 -3.20 6.33
N LYS A 78 -15.04 -2.51 7.10
CA LYS A 78 -15.94 -1.47 6.58
C LYS A 78 -15.18 -0.29 5.95
N VAL A 79 -14.02 0.08 6.52
CA VAL A 79 -13.17 1.14 5.97
C VAL A 79 -12.57 0.70 4.64
N ILE A 80 -12.10 -0.55 4.56
CA ILE A 80 -11.58 -1.12 3.31
C ILE A 80 -12.66 -1.18 2.23
N GLU A 81 -13.89 -1.59 2.56
CA GLU A 81 -15.01 -1.58 1.62
C GLU A 81 -15.32 -0.17 1.09
N GLN A 82 -15.25 0.86 1.94
CA GLN A 82 -15.42 2.26 1.53
C GLN A 82 -14.30 2.75 0.60
N HIS A 83 -13.05 2.34 0.85
CA HIS A 83 -11.94 2.64 -0.05
C HIS A 83 -12.15 2.00 -1.42
N LEU A 84 -12.50 0.71 -1.47
CA LEU A 84 -12.76 -0.01 -2.72
C LEU A 84 -13.87 0.65 -3.54
N LEU A 85 -14.96 1.07 -2.89
CA LEU A 85 -16.05 1.79 -3.56
C LEU A 85 -15.60 3.16 -4.11
N SER A 86 -14.74 3.87 -3.38
CA SER A 86 -14.22 5.17 -3.82
C SER A 86 -13.28 5.02 -5.01
N LEU A 87 -12.41 4.01 -4.97
CA LEU A 87 -11.48 3.68 -6.05
C LEU A 87 -12.21 3.21 -7.31
N ALA A 88 -13.25 2.37 -7.17
CA ALA A 88 -14.08 1.94 -8.30
C ALA A 88 -14.77 3.12 -9.00
N ARG A 89 -15.27 4.11 -8.24
CA ARG A 89 -15.93 5.30 -8.82
C ARG A 89 -14.99 6.23 -9.57
N LEU A 90 -13.69 6.22 -9.26
CA LEU A 90 -12.71 7.00 -10.02
C LEU A 90 -12.58 6.50 -11.46
N ASP A 91 -12.85 5.21 -11.68
CA ASP A 91 -12.90 4.57 -13.01
C ASP A 91 -14.08 5.13 -13.84
N ASP A 92 -15.25 5.30 -13.21
CA ASP A 92 -16.50 5.70 -13.88
C ASP A 92 -16.54 7.19 -14.28
N GLY A 93 -15.77 8.07 -13.62
CA GLY A 93 -15.96 9.52 -13.71
C GLY A 93 -14.87 10.30 -14.45
N ILE A 94 -13.60 9.99 -14.25
CA ILE A 94 -12.47 10.85 -14.67
C ILE A 94 -11.21 10.02 -15.06
N GLY A 95 -11.17 8.70 -14.81
CA GLY A 95 -9.92 7.95 -14.70
C GLY A 95 -9.49 7.05 -15.86
N GLY A 96 -10.35 6.66 -16.81
CA GLY A 96 -9.99 5.65 -17.82
C GLY A 96 -9.31 4.42 -17.18
N THR A 97 -8.38 3.76 -17.88
CA THR A 97 -7.65 2.56 -17.37
C THR A 97 -6.84 2.78 -16.08
N LEU A 98 -6.68 4.04 -15.63
CA LEU A 98 -5.90 4.37 -14.45
C LEU A 98 -6.64 4.06 -13.14
N GLY A 99 -7.97 4.20 -13.11
CA GLY A 99 -8.80 3.82 -11.95
C GLY A 99 -8.69 2.33 -11.66
N THR A 100 -8.91 1.52 -12.69
CA THR A 100 -8.70 0.06 -12.69
C THR A 100 -7.30 -0.31 -12.19
N THR A 101 -6.25 0.33 -12.72
CA THR A 101 -4.86 0.04 -12.30
C THR A 101 -4.64 0.32 -10.80
N ILE A 102 -5.13 1.44 -10.27
CA ILE A 102 -4.95 1.77 -8.85
C ILE A 102 -5.74 0.80 -7.96
N LEU A 103 -6.95 0.43 -8.37
CA LEU A 103 -7.78 -0.53 -7.65
C LEU A 103 -7.09 -1.90 -7.56
N ASP A 104 -6.53 -2.40 -8.66
CA ASP A 104 -5.82 -3.68 -8.67
C ASP A 104 -4.58 -3.66 -7.78
N VAL A 105 -3.79 -2.58 -7.84
CA VAL A 105 -2.62 -2.40 -6.96
C VAL A 105 -3.06 -2.32 -5.49
N TYR A 106 -4.14 -1.60 -5.18
CA TYR A 106 -4.67 -1.50 -3.82
C TYR A 106 -5.10 -2.87 -3.27
N LYS A 107 -5.79 -3.68 -4.09
CA LYS A 107 -6.24 -5.03 -3.72
C LYS A 107 -5.04 -5.96 -3.49
N ALA A 108 -4.07 -5.96 -4.41
CA ALA A 108 -2.87 -6.79 -4.30
C ALA A 108 -2.07 -6.47 -3.03
N LEU A 109 -1.76 -5.19 -2.77
CA LEU A 109 -1.05 -4.77 -1.57
C LEU A 109 -1.84 -5.04 -0.29
N GLY A 110 -3.16 -4.86 -0.34
CA GLY A 110 -4.04 -5.13 0.79
C GLY A 110 -3.99 -6.61 1.22
N LEU A 111 -3.96 -7.53 0.24
CA LEU A 111 -3.86 -8.96 0.51
C LEU A 111 -2.51 -9.32 1.17
N GLU A 112 -1.39 -8.82 0.65
CA GLU A 112 -0.07 -9.00 1.26
C GLU A 112 0.00 -8.37 2.67
N THR A 113 -0.68 -7.24 2.88
CA THR A 113 -0.70 -6.54 4.17
C THR A 113 -1.46 -7.32 5.26
N ILE A 114 -2.45 -8.14 4.89
CA ILE A 114 -3.15 -9.02 5.84
C ILE A 114 -2.16 -9.98 6.49
N ASP A 115 -1.24 -10.57 5.73
CA ASP A 115 -0.27 -11.53 6.24
C ASP A 115 0.71 -10.84 7.21
N ILE A 116 1.14 -9.61 6.90
CA ILE A 116 1.95 -8.78 7.81
C ILE A 116 1.18 -8.49 9.11
N ALA A 117 -0.12 -8.18 9.03
CA ALA A 117 -0.95 -7.89 10.21
C ALA A 117 -1.20 -9.14 11.09
N LEU A 118 -1.36 -10.31 10.47
CA LEU A 118 -1.41 -11.60 11.15
C LEU A 118 -0.08 -11.90 11.85
N GLN A 119 1.05 -11.71 11.15
CA GLN A 119 2.39 -11.90 11.72
C GLN A 119 2.66 -10.94 12.89
N LYS A 120 2.19 -9.69 12.79
CA LYS A 120 2.27 -8.72 13.89
C LYS A 120 1.42 -9.13 15.11
N GLY A 121 0.40 -9.96 14.90
CA GLY A 121 -0.54 -10.41 15.94
C GLY A 121 -1.62 -9.37 16.27
N THR A 122 -1.80 -8.32 15.47
CA THR A 122 -2.86 -7.32 15.69
C THR A 122 -4.18 -7.66 15.00
N LEU A 123 -4.18 -8.66 14.11
CA LEU A 123 -5.34 -9.08 13.34
C LEU A 123 -5.75 -10.50 13.72
N SER A 124 -7.04 -10.73 13.98
CA SER A 124 -7.58 -12.08 14.19
C SER A 124 -7.77 -12.82 12.87
N ALA A 125 -7.74 -14.15 12.88
CA ALA A 125 -8.00 -14.97 11.69
C ALA A 125 -9.37 -14.65 11.05
N GLU A 126 -10.40 -14.49 11.88
CA GLU A 126 -11.75 -14.16 11.40
C GLU A 126 -11.83 -12.77 10.75
N ALA A 127 -11.09 -11.78 11.27
CA ALA A 127 -11.00 -10.45 10.65
C ALA A 127 -10.19 -10.48 9.35
N ALA A 128 -9.12 -11.29 9.29
CA ALA A 128 -8.33 -11.51 8.09
C ALA A 128 -9.17 -12.15 6.97
N GLU A 129 -10.02 -13.13 7.29
CA GLU A 129 -10.94 -13.74 6.32
C GLU A 129 -11.92 -12.72 5.73
N ARG A 130 -12.53 -11.87 6.58
CA ARG A 130 -13.43 -10.80 6.13
C ARG A 130 -12.74 -9.78 5.23
N LEU A 131 -11.54 -9.34 5.61
CA LEU A 131 -10.72 -8.43 4.80
C LEU A 131 -10.34 -9.06 3.45
N SER A 132 -9.90 -10.32 3.46
CA SER A 132 -9.54 -11.05 2.23
C SER A 132 -10.75 -11.17 1.31
N ALA A 133 -11.93 -11.50 1.86
CA ALA A 133 -13.18 -11.56 1.10
C ALA A 133 -13.61 -10.21 0.53
N ALA A 134 -13.38 -9.10 1.25
CA ALA A 134 -13.62 -7.76 0.71
C ALA A 134 -12.67 -7.43 -0.44
N LEU A 135 -11.37 -7.67 -0.27
CA LEU A 135 -10.34 -7.36 -1.28
C LEU A 135 -10.39 -8.26 -2.51
N LYS A 136 -10.98 -9.46 -2.44
CA LYS A 136 -11.13 -10.39 -3.58
C LYS A 136 -12.40 -10.19 -4.39
N ARG A 137 -13.37 -9.41 -3.89
CA ARG A 137 -14.60 -9.13 -4.63
C ARG A 137 -14.28 -8.40 -5.95
N THR A 138 -14.93 -8.85 -7.01
CA THR A 138 -14.81 -8.33 -8.38
C THR A 138 -15.80 -7.20 -8.59
#